data_AF-A0A2P7THV1-F1
#
_entry.id   AF-A0A2P7THV1-F1
#
_cell.length_a   1.000
_cell.length_b   1.000
_cell.length_c   1.000
_cell.angle_alpha   90.00
_cell.angle_beta   90.00
_cell.angle_gamma   90.00
#
_symmetry.space_group_name_H-M   'P 1'
#
loop_
_entity.id
_entity.type
_entity.pdbx_description
1 polymer ?
#
loop_
_entity_poly.entity_id
_entity_poly.type
_entity_poly.pdbx_seq_one_letter_code
_entity_poly.pdbx_strand_id
1 'polypeptide(L)'
;MTIQPLESFLNYLRFEKNYSGHTLTAYRTDLDQFYAYLSETYEFGPEALISGVAGVPHIRSWLANMATLGIGAASISRKLSSVKSYFRFLKKEGLVQVNPAFSVQAPRKSGYNLPHFIEEDKMQQLLNDVAFTSDYSGIRDKTILELFFATGMRLSELIGLSPDVIDFVQKKIRVTGKGAKVRSLPLGDKQIEQLRAYLEVRQQTHPGAPANALFLTDKGNYLYPRFVYRLTQKYLSYVTTKAKKNPHVLRHTTASCLLNNGAELNGVKKLLGHKSLASTQVYTHSTIEKMQKTYKQTHPRNRN
;
A
#
# COMPACT_ATOMS: atom_id res chain seq x y z
N MET A 1 26.72 31.27 0.39
CA MET A 1 26.16 29.90 0.41
C MET A 1 25.13 29.79 -0.69
N THR A 2 25.47 29.18 -1.83
CA THR A 2 24.51 28.86 -2.89
C THR A 2 23.60 27.76 -2.37
N ILE A 3 22.42 28.16 -1.88
CA ILE A 3 21.39 27.23 -1.42
C ILE A 3 20.99 26.37 -2.63
N GLN A 4 21.27 25.05 -2.59
CA GLN A 4 20.74 24.14 -3.59
C GLN A 4 19.22 24.00 -3.37
N PRO A 5 18.37 24.51 -4.28
CA PRO A 5 16.93 24.61 -4.01
C PRO A 5 16.25 23.25 -3.79
N LEU A 6 16.82 22.18 -4.37
CA LEU A 6 16.38 20.81 -4.14
C LEU A 6 16.63 20.34 -2.70
N GLU A 7 17.81 20.60 -2.13
CA GLU A 7 18.11 20.23 -0.74
C GLU A 7 17.23 20.98 0.24
N SER A 8 17.04 22.28 0.04
CA SER A 8 16.11 23.08 0.85
C SER A 8 14.68 22.57 0.75
N PHE A 9 14.23 22.16 -0.44
CA PHE A 9 12.92 21.55 -0.61
C PHE A 9 12.79 20.22 0.16
N LEU A 10 13.79 19.36 0.11
CA LEU A 10 13.77 18.08 0.81
C LEU A 10 13.83 18.27 2.34
N ASN A 11 14.59 19.26 2.80
CA ASN A 11 14.61 19.67 4.21
C ASN A 11 13.25 20.23 4.64
N TYR A 12 12.62 21.07 3.83
CA TYR A 12 11.25 21.55 4.05
C TYR A 12 10.26 20.39 4.17
N LEU A 13 10.33 19.40 3.27
CA LEU A 13 9.47 18.22 3.35
C LEU A 13 9.73 17.38 4.62
N ARG A 14 11.00 17.28 5.03
CA ARG A 14 11.41 16.50 6.20
C ARG A 14 10.99 17.17 7.50
N PHE A 15 11.39 18.42 7.71
CA PHE A 15 11.31 19.09 9.00
C PHE A 15 9.99 19.86 9.19
N GLU A 16 9.46 20.50 8.14
CA GLU A 16 8.20 21.23 8.25
C GLU A 16 6.98 20.35 7.92
N LYS A 17 7.10 19.42 6.95
CA LYS A 17 5.98 18.56 6.54
C LYS A 17 6.00 17.15 7.15
N ASN A 18 7.06 16.78 7.86
CA ASN A 18 7.20 15.47 8.51
C ASN A 18 6.96 14.29 7.54
N TYR A 19 7.47 14.40 6.31
CA TYR A 19 7.36 13.32 5.33
C TYR A 19 8.34 12.18 5.68
N SER A 20 7.91 10.94 5.44
CA SER A 20 8.75 9.77 5.71
C SER A 20 9.98 9.73 4.78
N GLY A 21 11.07 9.10 5.23
CA GLY A 21 12.29 8.95 4.43
C GLY A 21 12.02 8.36 3.03
N HIS A 22 11.17 7.34 2.94
CA HIS A 22 10.74 6.76 1.65
C HIS A 22 10.05 7.78 0.73
N THR A 23 9.27 8.69 1.29
CA THR A 23 8.62 9.75 0.52
C THR A 23 9.66 10.76 0.03
N LEU A 24 10.63 11.13 0.88
CA LEU A 24 11.73 12.01 0.48
C LEU A 24 12.57 11.41 -0.65
N THR A 25 12.93 10.12 -0.55
CA THR A 25 13.64 9.41 -1.62
C THR A 25 12.84 9.44 -2.92
N ALA A 26 11.53 9.17 -2.88
CA ALA A 26 10.69 9.19 -4.07
C ALA A 26 10.61 10.59 -4.73
N TYR A 27 10.55 11.66 -3.93
CA TYR A 27 10.56 13.04 -4.45
C TYR A 27 11.92 13.39 -5.05
N ARG A 28 13.03 13.06 -4.37
CA ARG A 28 14.39 13.26 -4.89
C ARG A 28 14.56 12.55 -6.23
N THR A 29 14.31 11.24 -6.29
CA THR A 29 14.44 10.45 -7.52
C THR A 29 13.59 10.99 -8.67
N ASP A 30 12.38 11.48 -8.39
CA ASP A 30 11.54 12.07 -9.44
C ASP A 30 12.10 13.39 -9.97
N LEU A 31 12.62 14.24 -9.09
CA LEU A 31 13.18 15.54 -9.46
C LEU A 31 14.53 15.38 -10.15
N ASP A 32 15.38 14.47 -9.70
CA ASP A 32 16.65 14.15 -10.36
C ASP A 32 16.41 13.64 -11.79
N GLN A 33 15.41 12.78 -11.99
CA GLN A 33 15.04 12.32 -13.33
C GLN A 33 14.49 13.43 -14.22
N PHE A 34 13.79 14.42 -13.64
CA PHE A 34 13.35 15.58 -14.38
C PHE A 34 14.52 16.49 -14.76
N TYR A 35 15.46 16.71 -13.84
CA TYR A 35 16.69 17.46 -14.10
C TYR A 35 17.56 16.80 -15.16
N ALA A 36 17.77 15.49 -15.07
CA ALA A 36 18.50 14.72 -16.08
C ALA A 36 17.87 14.90 -17.47
N TYR A 37 16.55 14.78 -17.58
CA TYR A 37 15.85 15.01 -18.84
C TYR A 37 16.04 16.43 -19.41
N LEU A 38 15.95 17.46 -18.55
CA LEU A 38 16.17 18.84 -18.96
C LEU A 38 17.61 19.07 -19.45
N SER A 39 18.58 18.49 -18.75
CA SER A 39 19.98 18.57 -19.13
C SER A 39 20.26 17.83 -20.44
N GLU A 40 19.73 16.62 -20.62
CA GLU A 40 19.99 15.80 -21.80
C GLU A 40 19.26 16.29 -23.06
N THR A 41 18.06 16.86 -22.90
CA THR A 41 17.22 17.25 -24.04
C THR A 41 17.38 18.72 -24.42
N TYR A 42 17.68 19.60 -23.46
CA TYR A 42 17.69 21.05 -23.63
C TYR A 42 18.98 21.72 -23.13
N GLU A 43 19.94 20.96 -22.62
CA GLU A 43 21.18 21.48 -22.01
C GLU A 43 20.91 22.44 -20.84
N PHE A 44 19.78 22.25 -20.16
CA PHE A 44 19.35 23.11 -19.06
C PHE A 44 19.80 22.57 -17.71
N GLY A 45 20.47 23.43 -16.94
CA GLY A 45 20.73 23.20 -15.52
C GLY A 45 19.51 23.55 -14.62
N PRO A 46 19.59 23.26 -13.31
CA PRO A 46 18.52 23.53 -12.36
C PRO A 46 18.04 24.99 -12.31
N GLU A 47 18.95 25.93 -12.59
CA GLU A 47 18.72 27.37 -12.66
C GLU A 47 17.71 27.76 -13.75
N ALA A 48 17.57 26.96 -14.81
CA ALA A 48 16.59 27.20 -15.86
C ALA A 48 15.14 27.20 -15.35
N LEU A 49 14.86 26.50 -14.25
CA LEU A 49 13.53 26.52 -13.61
C LEU A 49 13.25 27.82 -12.88
N ILE A 50 14.29 28.44 -12.30
CA ILE A 50 14.19 29.68 -11.53
C ILE A 50 14.13 30.88 -12.47
N SER A 51 14.98 30.89 -13.49
CA SER A 51 14.97 31.94 -14.53
C SER A 51 13.70 31.94 -15.39
N GLY A 52 12.90 30.87 -15.33
CA GLY A 52 11.67 30.72 -16.08
C GLY A 52 11.85 30.24 -17.52
N VAL A 53 13.09 29.99 -17.94
CA VAL A 53 13.42 29.40 -19.26
C VAL A 53 12.78 28.01 -19.39
N ALA A 54 12.88 27.19 -18.34
CA ALA A 54 12.25 25.87 -18.27
C ALA A 54 10.82 25.94 -17.71
N GLY A 55 9.85 26.25 -18.58
CA GLY A 55 8.43 26.36 -18.25
C GLY A 55 7.53 25.17 -18.62
N VAL A 56 6.24 25.47 -18.85
CA VAL A 56 5.18 24.51 -19.23
C VAL A 56 5.56 23.58 -20.40
N PRO A 57 6.18 24.06 -21.50
CA PRO A 57 6.49 23.20 -22.64
C PRO A 57 7.44 22.05 -22.28
N HIS A 58 8.48 22.34 -21.49
CA HIS A 58 9.49 21.36 -21.08
C HIS A 58 8.90 20.28 -20.15
N ILE A 59 8.02 20.69 -19.24
CA ILE A 59 7.30 19.73 -18.38
C ILE A 59 6.42 18.82 -19.25
N ARG A 60 5.67 19.37 -20.21
CA ARG A 60 4.84 18.56 -21.14
C ARG A 60 5.69 17.62 -21.98
N SER A 61 6.82 18.09 -22.48
CA SER A 61 7.77 17.30 -23.26
C SER A 61 8.30 16.10 -22.44
N TRP A 62 8.65 16.33 -21.18
CA TRP A 62 9.06 15.25 -20.27
C TRP A 62 7.96 14.21 -20.05
N LEU A 63 6.70 14.65 -19.84
CA LEU A 63 5.57 13.72 -19.70
C LEU A 63 5.35 12.90 -20.99
N ALA A 64 5.51 13.53 -22.15
CA ALA A 64 5.40 12.86 -23.45
C ALA A 64 6.52 11.83 -23.65
N ASN A 65 7.77 12.19 -23.34
CA ASN A 65 8.91 11.28 -23.38
C ASN A 65 8.71 10.05 -22.47
N MET A 66 8.19 10.24 -21.26
CA MET A 66 7.85 9.12 -20.39
C MET A 66 6.76 8.22 -20.98
N ALA A 67 5.78 8.79 -21.66
CA ALA A 67 4.73 8.02 -22.34
C ALA A 67 5.30 7.23 -23.53
N THR A 68 6.21 7.80 -24.32
CA THR A 68 6.89 7.09 -25.43
C THR A 68 7.78 5.96 -24.92
N LEU A 69 8.35 6.09 -23.72
CA LEU A 69 9.09 5.03 -23.03
C LEU A 69 8.19 3.97 -22.37
N GLY A 70 6.86 4.03 -22.57
CA GLY A 70 5.92 3.04 -22.03
C GLY A 70 5.67 3.16 -20.52
N ILE A 71 6.06 4.27 -19.87
CA ILE A 71 5.82 4.47 -18.44
C ILE A 71 4.31 4.64 -18.20
N GLY A 72 3.75 3.84 -17.29
CA GLY A 72 2.31 3.86 -17.02
C GLY A 72 1.80 5.22 -16.49
N ALA A 73 0.59 5.61 -16.87
CA ALA A 73 -0.04 6.89 -16.53
C ALA A 73 -0.06 7.21 -15.02
N ALA A 74 -0.15 6.19 -14.15
CA ALA A 74 -0.08 6.36 -12.71
C ALA A 74 1.30 6.83 -12.23
N SER A 75 2.38 6.29 -12.81
CA SER A 75 3.75 6.70 -12.52
C SER A 75 4.02 8.11 -13.05
N ILE A 76 3.56 8.43 -14.26
CA ILE A 76 3.64 9.77 -14.85
C ILE A 76 2.92 10.79 -13.96
N SER A 77 1.68 10.50 -13.53
CA SER A 77 0.90 11.37 -12.65
C SER A 77 1.57 11.59 -11.28
N ARG A 78 2.19 10.55 -10.71
CA ARG A 78 2.95 10.67 -9.47
C ARG A 78 4.18 11.56 -9.65
N LYS A 79 4.96 11.36 -10.71
CA LYS A 79 6.15 12.18 -11.04
C LYS A 79 5.79 13.65 -11.24
N LEU A 80 4.72 13.93 -11.99
CA LEU A 80 4.20 15.28 -12.14
C LEU A 80 3.80 15.91 -10.79
N SER A 81 3.29 15.12 -9.84
CA SER A 81 2.94 15.62 -8.51
C SER A 81 4.17 16.08 -7.72
N SER A 82 5.31 15.39 -7.86
CA SER A 82 6.60 15.79 -7.28
C SER A 82 7.05 17.14 -7.86
N VAL A 83 7.00 17.30 -9.18
CA VAL A 83 7.33 18.56 -9.87
C VAL A 83 6.40 19.71 -9.44
N LYS A 84 5.08 19.46 -9.39
CA LYS A 84 4.10 20.46 -8.91
C LYS A 84 4.37 20.91 -7.48
N SER A 85 4.73 19.97 -6.61
CA SER A 85 5.05 20.26 -5.21
C SER A 85 6.35 21.06 -5.09
N TYR A 86 7.34 20.76 -5.93
CA TYR A 86 8.60 21.48 -5.96
C TYR A 86 8.42 22.94 -6.41
N PHE A 87 7.72 23.18 -7.53
CA PHE A 87 7.41 24.56 -7.94
C PHE A 87 6.52 25.31 -6.94
N ARG A 88 5.69 24.62 -6.16
CA ARG A 88 4.95 25.25 -5.06
C ARG A 88 5.90 25.72 -3.96
N PHE A 89 6.92 24.94 -3.64
CA PHE A 89 7.98 25.34 -2.71
C PHE A 89 8.79 26.51 -3.27
N LEU A 90 9.28 26.43 -4.52
CA LEU A 90 10.03 27.54 -5.13
C LEU A 90 9.22 28.84 -5.12
N LYS A 91 7.91 28.78 -5.37
CA LYS A 91 7.03 29.94 -5.28
C LYS A 91 6.90 30.47 -3.84
N LYS A 92 6.79 29.58 -2.85
CA LYS A 92 6.73 29.94 -1.42
C LYS A 92 8.01 30.68 -1.00
N GLU A 93 9.16 30.24 -1.47
CA GLU A 93 10.47 30.85 -1.20
C GLU A 93 10.75 32.10 -2.06
N GLY A 94 9.80 32.55 -2.90
CA GLY A 94 9.96 33.71 -3.76
C GLY A 94 10.93 33.52 -4.93
N LEU A 95 11.40 32.29 -5.18
CA LEU A 95 12.35 31.97 -6.26
C LEU A 95 11.68 31.96 -7.63
N VAL A 96 10.36 31.73 -7.70
CA VAL A 96 9.58 31.84 -8.94
C VAL A 96 8.28 32.60 -8.66
N GLN A 97 7.84 33.39 -9.63
CA GLN A 97 6.58 34.16 -9.52
C GLN A 97 5.35 33.26 -9.74
N VAL A 98 5.47 32.28 -10.64
CA VAL A 98 4.39 31.38 -11.04
C VAL A 98 4.82 29.93 -10.96
N ASN A 99 3.84 29.03 -10.76
CA ASN A 99 4.09 27.58 -10.80
C ASN A 99 3.72 27.08 -12.22
N PRO A 100 4.70 26.87 -13.13
CA PRO A 100 4.41 26.39 -14.48
C PRO A 100 3.82 24.98 -14.50
N ALA A 101 4.11 24.15 -13.49
CA ALA A 101 3.56 22.80 -13.40
C ALA A 101 2.06 22.77 -13.05
N PHE A 102 1.49 23.87 -12.54
CA PHE A 102 0.12 23.89 -12.04
C PHE A 102 -0.90 23.49 -13.12
N SER A 103 -0.82 24.10 -14.30
CA SER A 103 -1.72 23.88 -15.44
C SER A 103 -1.45 22.60 -16.23
N VAL A 104 -0.32 21.92 -15.97
CA VAL A 104 0.04 20.69 -16.68
C VAL A 104 -0.83 19.54 -16.17
N GLN A 105 -1.45 18.82 -17.09
CA GLN A 105 -2.25 17.63 -16.78
C GLN A 105 -1.45 16.37 -17.13
N ALA A 106 -1.53 15.37 -16.25
CA ALA A 106 -0.99 14.05 -16.56
C ALA A 106 -1.91 13.32 -17.56
N PRO A 107 -1.38 12.36 -18.32
CA PRO A 107 -2.21 11.47 -19.14
C PRO A 107 -3.34 10.86 -18.30
N ARG A 108 -4.56 10.82 -18.86
CA ARG A 108 -5.69 10.18 -18.18
C ARG A 108 -5.34 8.72 -17.93
N LYS A 109 -5.56 8.26 -16.70
CA LYS A 109 -5.55 6.82 -16.41
C LYS A 109 -6.69 6.20 -17.22
N SER A 110 -6.38 5.34 -18.17
CA SER A 110 -7.37 4.49 -18.82
C SER A 110 -7.84 3.43 -17.82
N GLY A 111 -9.14 3.42 -17.54
CA GLY A 111 -9.80 2.39 -16.72
C GLY A 111 -9.60 2.52 -15.20
N TYR A 112 -10.67 2.23 -14.46
CA TYR A 112 -10.55 1.84 -13.06
C TYR A 112 -10.05 0.39 -13.06
N ASN A 113 -8.80 0.16 -12.69
CA ASN A 113 -8.33 -1.20 -12.42
C ASN A 113 -9.10 -1.72 -11.21
N LEU A 114 -10.07 -2.61 -11.45
CA LEU A 114 -10.78 -3.29 -10.39
C LEU A 114 -9.76 -4.01 -9.48
N PRO A 115 -9.89 -3.87 -8.15
CA PRO A 115 -9.02 -4.52 -7.19
C PRO A 115 -9.07 -6.02 -7.44
N HIS A 116 -7.89 -6.61 -7.52
CA HIS A 116 -7.80 -8.06 -7.59
C HIS A 116 -7.97 -8.56 -6.16
N PHE A 117 -8.96 -9.42 -5.95
CA PHE A 117 -9.19 -10.15 -4.71
C PHE A 117 -9.26 -11.64 -5.00
N ILE A 118 -9.09 -12.44 -3.96
CA ILE A 118 -9.21 -13.90 -3.97
C ILE A 118 -10.58 -14.25 -3.38
N GLU A 119 -11.24 -15.24 -3.96
CA GLU A 119 -12.52 -15.71 -3.49
C GLU A 119 -12.41 -16.30 -2.08
N GLU A 120 -13.46 -16.14 -1.27
CA GLU A 120 -13.43 -16.49 0.14
C GLU A 120 -13.23 -18.00 0.37
N ASP A 121 -13.85 -18.84 -0.46
CA ASP A 121 -13.65 -20.29 -0.49
C ASP A 121 -12.19 -20.67 -0.73
N LYS A 122 -11.48 -19.96 -1.62
CA LYS A 122 -10.05 -20.17 -1.87
C LYS A 122 -9.18 -19.75 -0.71
N MET A 123 -9.57 -18.70 0.02
CA MET A 123 -8.87 -18.34 1.25
C MET A 123 -9.10 -19.36 2.36
N GLN A 124 -10.32 -19.88 2.51
CA GLN A 124 -10.61 -20.96 3.45
C GLN A 124 -9.83 -22.22 3.10
N GLN A 125 -9.79 -22.60 1.81
CA GLN A 125 -8.97 -23.70 1.30
C GLN A 125 -7.50 -23.51 1.66
N LEU A 126 -6.95 -22.30 1.49
CA LEU A 126 -5.56 -22.01 1.84
C LEU A 126 -5.28 -22.17 3.33
N LEU A 127 -6.17 -21.68 4.19
CA LEU A 127 -5.92 -21.62 5.64
C LEU A 127 -6.22 -22.95 6.35
N ASN A 128 -7.14 -23.75 5.81
CA ASN A 128 -7.59 -24.99 6.43
C ASN A 128 -7.01 -26.25 5.74
N ASP A 129 -6.83 -26.24 4.42
CA ASP A 129 -6.57 -27.47 3.65
C ASP A 129 -5.11 -27.57 3.16
N VAL A 130 -4.42 -26.43 3.02
CA VAL A 130 -3.01 -26.44 2.61
C VAL A 130 -2.12 -26.80 3.80
N ALA A 131 -1.24 -27.78 3.60
CA ALA A 131 -0.27 -28.19 4.60
C ALA A 131 0.79 -27.10 4.82
N PHE A 132 0.73 -26.42 5.96
CA PHE A 132 1.84 -25.65 6.50
C PHE A 132 2.79 -26.61 7.22
N THR A 133 4.09 -26.37 7.12
CA THR A 133 5.07 -27.15 7.89
C THR A 133 4.86 -26.90 9.39
N SER A 134 5.12 -27.92 10.21
CA SER A 134 4.99 -27.84 11.66
C SER A 134 6.20 -27.17 12.34
N ASP A 135 7.18 -26.71 11.55
CA ASP A 135 8.32 -25.96 12.03
C ASP A 135 7.98 -24.48 12.29
N TYR A 136 8.93 -23.75 12.89
CA TYR A 136 8.80 -22.31 13.14
C TYR A 136 8.34 -21.54 11.89
N SER A 137 8.92 -21.87 10.73
CA SER A 137 8.64 -21.19 9.46
C SER A 137 7.18 -21.36 9.03
N GLY A 138 6.66 -22.59 9.05
CA GLY A 138 5.28 -22.87 8.64
C GLY A 138 4.24 -22.28 9.60
N ILE A 139 4.49 -22.37 10.91
CA ILE A 139 3.62 -21.76 11.93
C ILE A 139 3.61 -20.24 11.78
N ARG A 140 4.78 -19.61 11.61
CA ARG A 140 4.87 -18.17 11.32
C ARG A 140 4.06 -17.82 10.08
N ASP A 141 4.28 -18.54 8.99
CA ASP A 141 3.72 -18.18 7.69
C ASP A 141 2.19 -18.31 7.69
N LYS A 142 1.65 -19.36 8.32
CA LYS A 142 0.21 -19.50 8.57
C LYS A 142 -0.34 -18.34 9.38
N THR A 143 0.30 -18.01 10.51
CA THR A 143 -0.12 -16.92 11.41
C THR A 143 -0.15 -15.57 10.69
N ILE A 144 0.84 -15.29 9.83
CA ILE A 144 0.90 -14.07 9.01
C ILE A 144 -0.30 -14.02 8.04
N LEU A 145 -0.60 -15.11 7.34
CA LEU A 145 -1.70 -15.16 6.37
C LEU A 145 -3.07 -15.04 7.06
N GLU A 146 -3.26 -15.73 8.18
CA GLU A 146 -4.47 -15.61 8.99
C GLU A 146 -4.70 -14.18 9.46
N LEU A 147 -3.66 -13.52 10.00
CA LEU A 147 -3.78 -12.13 10.43
C LEU A 147 -4.11 -11.20 9.28
N PHE A 148 -3.46 -11.34 8.12
CA PHE A 148 -3.79 -10.52 6.95
C PHE A 148 -5.25 -10.70 6.55
N PHE A 149 -5.73 -11.94 6.48
CA PHE A 149 -7.09 -12.21 6.05
C PHE A 149 -8.13 -11.77 7.07
N ALA A 150 -7.90 -12.01 8.36
CA ALA A 150 -8.82 -11.63 9.44
C ALA A 150 -8.94 -10.11 9.62
N THR A 151 -7.82 -9.39 9.49
CA THR A 151 -7.76 -7.97 9.88
C THR A 151 -7.69 -7.00 8.69
N GLY A 152 -7.28 -7.49 7.51
CA GLY A 152 -6.99 -6.66 6.35
C GLY A 152 -5.90 -5.62 6.59
N MET A 153 -5.03 -5.78 7.60
CA MET A 153 -3.99 -4.82 7.93
C MET A 153 -2.98 -4.61 6.78
N ARG A 154 -2.25 -3.50 6.82
CA ARG A 154 -1.21 -3.22 5.81
C ARG A 154 0.05 -4.03 6.11
N LEU A 155 0.83 -4.31 5.08
CA LEU A 155 2.15 -4.93 5.21
C LEU A 155 3.05 -4.20 6.23
N SER A 156 3.10 -2.87 6.15
CA SER A 156 3.89 -2.06 7.08
C SER A 156 3.36 -2.11 8.51
N GLU A 157 2.05 -2.32 8.70
CA GLU A 157 1.46 -2.48 10.02
C GLU A 157 1.87 -3.84 10.59
N LEU A 158 1.77 -4.92 9.81
CA LEU A 158 2.17 -6.28 10.23
C LEU A 158 3.65 -6.37 10.62
N ILE A 159 4.56 -5.81 9.80
CA ILE A 159 6.00 -5.84 10.07
C ILE A 159 6.36 -5.05 11.34
N GLY A 160 5.59 -3.99 11.64
CA GLY A 160 5.81 -3.14 12.80
C GLY A 160 5.05 -3.57 14.07
N LEU A 161 4.38 -4.73 14.07
CA LEU A 161 3.72 -5.26 15.26
C LEU A 161 4.76 -5.68 16.29
N SER A 162 4.44 -5.49 17.56
CA SER A 162 5.15 -6.07 18.70
C SER A 162 4.21 -7.01 19.48
N PRO A 163 4.71 -8.00 20.23
CA PRO A 163 3.85 -8.94 20.96
C PRO A 163 2.92 -8.27 21.98
N ASP A 164 3.31 -7.17 22.60
CA ASP A 164 2.54 -6.43 23.63
C ASP A 164 1.29 -5.72 23.09
N VAL A 165 1.12 -5.63 21.77
CA VAL A 165 -0.08 -5.02 21.17
C VAL A 165 -1.27 -5.96 21.10
N ILE A 166 -1.08 -7.24 21.46
CA ILE A 166 -2.11 -8.27 21.45
C ILE A 166 -2.78 -8.34 22.82
N ASP A 167 -4.08 -8.10 22.84
CA ASP A 167 -4.94 -8.35 23.99
C ASP A 167 -5.62 -9.71 23.81
N PHE A 168 -5.09 -10.72 24.48
CA PHE A 168 -5.62 -12.09 24.42
C PHE A 168 -6.96 -12.26 25.14
N VAL A 169 -7.29 -11.38 26.09
CA VAL A 169 -8.54 -11.45 26.86
C VAL A 169 -9.67 -10.84 26.04
N GLN A 170 -9.46 -9.64 25.51
CA GLN A 170 -10.45 -8.95 24.68
C GLN A 170 -10.42 -9.41 23.22
N LYS A 171 -9.50 -10.30 22.85
CA LYS A 171 -9.29 -10.85 21.50
C LYS A 171 -9.12 -9.73 20.46
N LYS A 172 -8.17 -8.83 20.72
CA LYS A 172 -7.91 -7.66 19.86
C LYS A 172 -6.42 -7.47 19.62
N ILE A 173 -6.09 -6.86 18.50
CA ILE A 173 -4.73 -6.40 18.20
C ILE A 173 -4.73 -4.90 17.90
N ARG A 174 -3.82 -4.15 18.54
CA ARG A 174 -3.63 -2.72 18.26
C ARG A 174 -2.66 -2.53 17.10
N VAL A 175 -3.01 -1.69 16.15
CA VAL A 175 -2.15 -1.34 15.01
C VAL A 175 -2.00 0.17 14.86
N THR A 176 -0.79 0.60 14.47
CA THR A 176 -0.47 2.02 14.25
C THR A 176 -0.43 2.31 12.75
N GLY A 177 -1.40 3.10 12.28
CA GLY A 177 -1.52 3.49 10.87
C GLY A 177 -0.77 4.78 10.52
N LYS A 178 -0.94 5.24 9.27
CA LYS A 178 -0.31 6.48 8.76
C LYS A 178 -0.71 7.69 9.60
N GLY A 179 0.30 8.42 10.10
CA GLY A 179 0.13 9.60 10.96
C GLY A 179 -0.07 9.25 12.44
N ALA A 180 0.55 8.17 12.91
CA ALA A 180 0.51 7.69 14.29
C ALA A 180 -0.91 7.38 14.84
N LYS A 181 -1.90 7.17 13.95
CA LYS A 181 -3.26 6.85 14.34
C LYS A 181 -3.35 5.39 14.76
N VAL A 182 -3.67 5.14 16.02
CA VAL A 182 -3.87 3.80 16.57
C VAL A 182 -5.32 3.36 16.35
N ARG A 183 -5.52 2.09 16.01
CA ARG A 183 -6.84 1.44 16.00
C ARG A 183 -6.73 0.00 16.51
N SER A 184 -7.79 -0.49 17.13
CA SER A 184 -7.90 -1.89 17.55
C SER A 184 -8.67 -2.69 16.50
N LEU A 185 -8.16 -3.87 16.17
CA LEU A 185 -8.78 -4.83 15.25
C LEU A 185 -9.20 -6.06 16.04
N PRO A 186 -10.46 -6.51 15.94
CA PRO A 186 -10.90 -7.74 16.60
C PRO A 186 -10.26 -8.97 15.94
N LEU A 187 -10.07 -10.01 16.74
CA LEU A 187 -9.59 -11.33 16.33
C LEU A 187 -10.60 -12.38 16.78
N GLY A 188 -10.77 -13.43 15.98
CA GLY A 188 -11.52 -14.61 16.36
C GLY A 188 -10.67 -15.60 17.16
N ASP A 189 -11.32 -16.62 17.71
CA ASP A 189 -10.69 -17.63 18.57
C ASP A 189 -9.56 -18.37 17.87
N LYS A 190 -9.79 -18.77 16.61
CA LYS A 190 -8.76 -19.42 15.78
C LYS A 190 -7.49 -18.57 15.65
N GLN A 191 -7.63 -17.26 15.45
CA GLN A 191 -6.47 -16.36 15.33
C GLN A 191 -5.73 -16.21 16.67
N ILE A 192 -6.46 -16.20 17.78
CA ILE A 192 -5.89 -16.13 19.12
C ILE A 192 -5.11 -17.40 19.45
N GLU A 193 -5.67 -18.57 19.16
CA GLU A 193 -4.99 -19.86 19.32
C GLU A 193 -3.72 -19.93 18.46
N GLN A 194 -3.83 -19.56 17.18
CA GLN A 194 -2.71 -19.55 16.25
C GLN A 194 -1.60 -18.58 16.69
N LEU A 195 -1.95 -17.41 17.23
CA LEU A 195 -0.99 -16.46 17.79
C LEU A 195 -0.29 -17.00 19.04
N ARG A 196 -1.01 -17.70 19.92
CA ARG A 196 -0.40 -18.33 21.12
C ARG A 196 0.61 -19.39 20.70
N ALA A 197 0.22 -20.30 19.80
CA ALA A 197 1.09 -21.33 19.27
C ALA A 197 2.34 -20.72 18.60
N TYR A 198 2.17 -19.65 17.83
CA TYR A 198 3.30 -18.95 17.22
C TYR A 198 4.24 -18.33 18.26
N LEU A 199 3.72 -17.64 19.28
CA LEU A 199 4.55 -17.00 20.30
C LEU A 199 5.35 -18.01 21.12
N GLU A 200 4.77 -19.17 21.41
CA GLU A 200 5.46 -20.27 22.08
C GLU A 200 6.65 -20.77 21.26
N VAL A 201 6.42 -21.14 19.99
CA VAL A 201 7.48 -21.65 19.11
C VAL A 201 8.52 -20.55 18.81
N ARG A 202 8.09 -19.29 18.70
CA ARG A 202 8.99 -18.13 18.58
C ARG A 202 9.93 -18.02 19.77
N GLN A 203 9.42 -18.15 20.99
CA GLN A 203 10.23 -18.06 22.21
C GLN A 203 11.22 -19.24 22.32
N GLN A 204 10.79 -20.45 21.95
CA GLN A 204 11.66 -21.63 21.94
C GLN A 204 12.77 -21.54 20.88
N THR A 205 12.44 -21.07 19.67
CA THR A 205 13.39 -21.00 18.54
C THR A 205 14.34 -19.81 18.65
N HIS A 206 13.85 -18.68 19.19
CA HIS A 206 14.58 -17.43 19.27
C HIS A 206 14.41 -16.76 20.66
N PRO A 207 14.99 -17.32 21.74
CA PRO A 207 14.79 -16.84 23.10
C PRO A 207 15.30 -15.40 23.35
N GLY A 208 16.26 -14.93 22.55
CA GLY A 208 16.82 -13.57 22.63
C GLY A 208 16.30 -12.60 21.56
N ALA A 209 15.16 -12.91 20.92
CA ALA A 209 14.69 -12.10 19.81
C ALA A 209 14.23 -10.69 20.23
N PRO A 210 14.21 -9.72 19.29
CA PRO A 210 13.75 -8.37 19.58
C PRO A 210 12.34 -8.34 20.16
N ALA A 211 12.16 -7.69 21.31
CA ALA A 211 10.86 -7.59 21.99
C ALA A 211 9.86 -6.71 21.21
N ASN A 212 10.35 -5.81 20.38
CA ASN A 212 9.56 -4.87 19.56
C ASN A 212 9.15 -5.44 18.19
N ALA A 213 9.29 -6.75 17.96
CA ALA A 213 8.92 -7.41 16.71
C ALA A 213 8.14 -8.69 16.97
N LEU A 214 6.87 -8.71 16.58
CA LEU A 214 6.00 -9.88 16.68
C LEU A 214 6.53 -10.99 15.77
N PHE A 215 6.75 -10.68 14.49
CA PHE A 215 7.20 -11.63 13.48
C PHE A 215 8.69 -11.49 13.16
N LEU A 216 9.37 -12.62 13.00
CA LEU A 216 10.81 -12.68 12.70
C LEU A 216 11.09 -13.60 11.51
N THR A 217 12.20 -13.35 10.83
CA THR A 217 12.79 -14.28 9.85
C THR A 217 13.23 -15.59 10.53
N ASP A 218 13.54 -16.61 9.74
CA ASP A 218 14.02 -17.92 10.27
C ASP A 218 15.34 -17.81 11.04
N LYS A 219 16.06 -16.69 10.86
CA LYS A 219 17.29 -16.37 11.58
C LYS A 219 17.06 -15.51 12.83
N GLY A 220 15.81 -15.28 13.23
CA GLY A 220 15.46 -14.44 14.39
C GLY A 220 15.58 -12.92 14.17
N ASN A 221 15.91 -12.48 12.95
CA ASN A 221 15.99 -11.04 12.62
C ASN A 221 14.62 -10.45 12.28
N TYR A 222 14.52 -9.12 12.29
CA TYR A 222 13.34 -8.37 11.86
C TYR A 222 12.83 -8.83 10.48
N LEU A 223 11.51 -8.98 10.38
CA LEU A 223 10.85 -9.22 9.10
C LEU A 223 11.00 -8.00 8.18
N TYR A 224 11.10 -8.23 6.88
CA TYR A 224 11.22 -7.15 5.89
C TYR A 224 10.18 -7.31 4.76
N PRO A 225 9.77 -6.22 4.07
CA PRO A 225 8.67 -6.25 3.11
C PRO A 225 8.78 -7.37 2.08
N ARG A 226 9.96 -7.51 1.45
CA ARG A 226 10.20 -8.51 0.39
C ARG A 226 9.99 -9.95 0.87
N PHE A 227 10.28 -10.24 2.14
CA PHE A 227 10.01 -11.55 2.75
C PHE A 227 8.52 -11.88 2.67
N VAL A 228 7.68 -10.98 3.19
CA VAL A 228 6.23 -11.16 3.24
C VAL A 228 5.61 -11.20 1.85
N TYR A 229 6.14 -10.43 0.90
CA TYR A 229 5.72 -10.52 -0.51
C TYR A 229 5.98 -11.92 -1.08
N ARG A 230 7.16 -12.50 -0.86
CA ARG A 230 7.48 -13.85 -1.33
C ARG A 230 6.63 -14.92 -0.67
N LEU A 231 6.43 -14.81 0.66
CA LEU A 231 5.56 -15.68 1.44
C LEU A 231 4.13 -15.67 0.89
N THR A 232 3.53 -14.49 0.79
CA THR A 232 2.16 -14.36 0.27
C THR A 232 2.05 -14.86 -1.17
N GLN A 233 3.04 -14.59 -2.03
CA GLN A 233 3.07 -15.11 -3.39
C GLN A 233 3.13 -16.63 -3.45
N LYS A 234 3.98 -17.26 -2.63
CA LYS A 234 4.11 -18.72 -2.51
C LYS A 234 2.77 -19.35 -2.14
N TYR A 235 2.19 -18.95 -1.02
CA TYR A 235 1.00 -19.61 -0.47
C TYR A 235 -0.25 -19.36 -1.31
N LEU A 236 -0.45 -18.13 -1.80
CA LEU A 236 -1.57 -17.85 -2.69
C LEU A 236 -1.47 -18.60 -4.03
N SER A 237 -0.27 -19.02 -4.44
CA SER A 237 -0.12 -19.79 -5.68
C SER A 237 -0.74 -21.18 -5.63
N TYR A 238 -0.93 -21.74 -4.44
CA TYR A 238 -1.57 -23.04 -4.26
C TYR A 238 -3.10 -23.01 -4.46
N VAL A 239 -3.73 -21.84 -4.31
CA VAL A 239 -5.19 -21.71 -4.35
C VAL A 239 -5.71 -20.83 -5.48
N THR A 240 -4.83 -20.09 -6.17
CA THR A 240 -5.24 -19.23 -7.28
C THR A 240 -4.21 -19.11 -8.40
N THR A 241 -4.71 -19.04 -9.64
CA THR A 241 -3.93 -18.77 -10.85
C THR A 241 -3.83 -17.27 -11.17
N LYS A 242 -4.49 -16.40 -10.40
CA LYS A 242 -4.49 -14.94 -10.60
C LYS A 242 -3.07 -14.37 -10.59
N ALA A 243 -2.76 -13.44 -11.49
CA ALA A 243 -1.41 -12.88 -11.64
C ALA A 243 -0.90 -12.13 -10.38
N LYS A 244 -1.81 -11.48 -9.62
CA LYS A 244 -1.44 -10.74 -8.42
C LYS A 244 -1.67 -11.58 -7.17
N LYS A 245 -0.59 -11.88 -6.45
CA LYS A 245 -0.54 -12.72 -5.24
C LYS A 245 0.31 -12.04 -4.17
N ASN A 246 -0.20 -10.99 -3.54
CA ASN A 246 0.58 -10.15 -2.63
C ASN A 246 -0.27 -9.62 -1.45
N PRO A 247 0.32 -8.97 -0.43
CA PRO A 247 -0.41 -8.54 0.76
C PRO A 247 -1.55 -7.55 0.48
N HIS A 248 -1.45 -6.75 -0.58
CA HIS A 248 -2.54 -5.85 -0.97
C HIS A 248 -3.76 -6.61 -1.48
N VAL A 249 -3.55 -7.73 -2.18
CA VAL A 249 -4.64 -8.61 -2.62
C VAL A 249 -5.36 -9.21 -1.42
N LEU A 250 -4.64 -9.71 -0.40
CA LEU A 250 -5.26 -10.23 0.82
C LEU A 250 -6.12 -9.17 1.51
N ARG A 251 -5.62 -7.94 1.64
CA ARG A 251 -6.40 -6.83 2.18
C ARG A 251 -7.65 -6.51 1.37
N HIS A 252 -7.56 -6.58 0.04
CA HIS A 252 -8.72 -6.41 -0.85
C HIS A 252 -9.72 -7.56 -0.67
N THR A 253 -9.23 -8.79 -0.53
CA THR A 253 -10.04 -9.97 -0.20
C THR A 253 -10.81 -9.78 1.10
N THR A 254 -10.16 -9.32 2.18
CA THR A 254 -10.83 -9.02 3.44
C THR A 254 -11.90 -7.93 3.28
N ALA A 255 -11.58 -6.83 2.57
CA ALA A 255 -12.54 -5.76 2.31
C ALA A 255 -13.78 -6.26 1.56
N SER A 256 -13.57 -7.04 0.50
CA SER A 256 -14.65 -7.62 -0.30
C SER A 256 -15.47 -8.64 0.48
N CYS A 257 -14.83 -9.50 1.30
CA CYS A 257 -15.51 -10.46 2.16
C CYS A 257 -16.43 -9.75 3.17
N LEU A 258 -15.93 -8.73 3.89
CA LEU A 258 -16.73 -7.96 4.84
C LEU A 258 -17.95 -7.30 4.17
N LEU A 259 -17.76 -6.67 3.01
CA LEU A 259 -18.86 -6.02 2.28
C LEU A 259 -19.88 -7.03 1.75
N ASN A 260 -19.42 -8.18 1.24
CA ASN A 260 -20.31 -9.24 0.77
C ASN A 260 -21.12 -9.89 1.91
N ASN A 261 -20.57 -9.89 3.12
CA ASN A 261 -21.24 -10.34 4.34
C ASN A 261 -22.06 -9.23 5.03
N GLY A 262 -22.37 -8.14 4.32
CA GLY A 262 -23.30 -7.10 4.77
C GLY A 262 -22.71 -6.01 5.68
N ALA A 263 -21.38 -5.95 5.84
CA ALA A 263 -20.76 -4.88 6.62
C ALA A 263 -20.97 -3.51 5.94
N GLU A 264 -21.33 -2.50 6.71
CA GLU A 264 -21.48 -1.15 6.20
C GLU A 264 -20.15 -0.57 5.71
N LEU A 265 -20.18 0.17 4.60
CA LEU A 265 -19.00 0.76 3.95
C LEU A 265 -18.19 1.66 4.91
N ASN A 266 -18.86 2.44 5.76
CA ASN A 266 -18.21 3.29 6.76
C ASN A 266 -17.50 2.45 7.85
N GLY A 267 -18.10 1.32 8.26
CA GLY A 267 -17.49 0.36 9.17
C GLY A 267 -16.22 -0.24 8.57
N VAL A 268 -16.27 -0.71 7.32
CA VAL A 268 -15.11 -1.28 6.61
C VAL A 268 -14.00 -0.25 6.41
N LYS A 269 -14.34 1.00 6.05
CA LYS A 269 -13.39 2.11 5.93
C LYS A 269 -12.64 2.35 7.25
N LYS A 270 -13.37 2.38 8.38
CA LYS A 270 -12.81 2.61 9.72
C LYS A 270 -11.91 1.46 10.15
N LEU A 271 -12.37 0.22 9.98
CA LEU A 271 -11.63 -1.01 10.31
C LEU A 271 -10.31 -1.10 9.55
N LEU A 272 -10.36 -0.93 8.22
CA LEU A 272 -9.17 -0.99 7.39
C LEU A 272 -8.30 0.28 7.51
N GLY A 273 -8.84 1.38 8.04
CA GLY A 273 -8.13 2.65 8.17
C GLY A 273 -7.88 3.32 6.81
N HIS A 274 -8.87 3.30 5.91
CA HIS A 274 -8.82 4.03 4.64
C HIS A 274 -9.03 5.54 4.85
N LYS A 275 -8.16 6.37 4.26
CA LYS A 275 -8.27 7.84 4.36
C LYS A 275 -9.48 8.39 3.60
N SER A 276 -9.85 7.78 2.48
CA SER A 276 -10.99 8.20 1.65
C SER A 276 -12.02 7.07 1.50
N LEU A 277 -13.29 7.45 1.33
CA LEU A 277 -14.37 6.52 0.98
C LEU A 277 -14.14 5.91 -0.39
N ALA A 278 -13.57 6.67 -1.33
CA ALA A 278 -13.22 6.20 -2.67
C ALA A 278 -12.41 4.90 -2.66
N SER A 279 -11.44 4.74 -1.74
CA SER A 279 -10.67 3.49 -1.63
C SER A 279 -11.50 2.27 -1.21
N THR A 280 -12.68 2.48 -0.63
CA THR A 280 -13.61 1.42 -0.19
C THR A 280 -14.76 1.23 -1.18
N GLN A 281 -15.18 2.30 -1.87
CA GLN A 281 -16.22 2.27 -2.91
C GLN A 281 -15.81 1.43 -4.13
N VAL A 282 -14.51 1.28 -4.40
CA VAL A 282 -14.08 0.41 -5.51
C VAL A 282 -14.55 -1.05 -5.32
N TYR A 283 -14.81 -1.50 -4.08
CA TYR A 283 -15.31 -2.84 -3.80
C TYR A 283 -16.83 -2.98 -3.92
N THR A 284 -17.60 -1.89 -3.83
CA THR A 284 -19.08 -1.98 -3.90
C THR A 284 -19.59 -2.35 -5.29
N HIS A 285 -18.83 -2.02 -6.34
CA HIS A 285 -19.18 -2.42 -7.71
C HIS A 285 -19.27 -3.95 -7.86
N SER A 286 -18.34 -4.71 -7.24
CA SER A 286 -18.38 -6.17 -7.28
C SER A 286 -19.53 -6.78 -6.48
N THR A 287 -19.98 -6.10 -5.42
CA THR A 287 -21.14 -6.54 -4.62
C THR A 287 -22.43 -6.33 -5.42
N ILE A 288 -22.57 -5.22 -6.16
CA ILE A 288 -23.72 -4.94 -7.02
C ILE A 288 -23.83 -5.95 -8.16
N GLU A 289 -22.71 -6.28 -8.82
CA GLU A 289 -22.70 -7.30 -9.89
C GLU A 289 -23.10 -8.69 -9.37
N LYS A 290 -22.61 -9.08 -8.18
CA LYS A 290 -23.02 -10.34 -7.53
C LYS A 290 -24.50 -10.32 -7.16
N MET A 291 -24.99 -9.23 -6.54
CA MET A 291 -26.41 -9.09 -6.18
C MET A 291 -27.30 -9.14 -7.42
N GLN A 292 -26.93 -8.50 -8.52
CA GLN A 292 -27.66 -8.58 -9.78
C GLN A 292 -27.67 -10.00 -10.36
N LYS A 293 -26.56 -10.73 -10.25
CA LYS A 293 -26.48 -12.13 -10.69
C LYS A 293 -27.36 -13.04 -9.84
N THR A 294 -27.31 -12.90 -8.51
CA THR A 294 -28.18 -13.65 -7.59
C THR A 294 -29.64 -13.30 -7.81
N TYR A 295 -30.00 -12.01 -7.90
CA TYR A 295 -31.35 -11.56 -8.21
C TYR A 295 -31.86 -12.16 -9.54
N LYS A 296 -31.04 -12.14 -10.60
CA LYS A 296 -31.43 -12.76 -11.88
C LYS A 296 -31.66 -14.27 -11.77
N GLN A 297 -30.95 -14.97 -10.88
CA GLN A 297 -31.05 -16.42 -10.68
C GLN A 297 -32.16 -16.85 -9.71
N THR A 298 -32.51 -16.01 -8.73
CA THR A 298 -33.48 -16.35 -7.68
C THR A 298 -34.82 -15.64 -7.85
N HIS A 299 -34.93 -14.64 -8.71
CA HIS A 299 -36.18 -13.91 -8.88
C HIS A 299 -37.20 -14.76 -9.63
N PRO A 300 -38.38 -15.05 -9.04
CA PRO A 300 -39.40 -15.95 -9.60
C PRO A 300 -39.91 -15.58 -11.01
N ARG A 301 -39.69 -14.34 -11.46
CA ARG A 301 -40.06 -13.86 -12.80
C ARG A 301 -39.11 -14.28 -13.94
N ASN A 302 -37.93 -14.85 -13.64
CA ASN A 302 -36.96 -15.33 -14.63
C ASN A 302 -36.94 -16.87 -14.77
N ARG A 303 -37.93 -17.57 -14.21
CA ARG A 303 -38.09 -19.04 -14.30
C ARG A 303 -39.08 -19.49 -15.37
N ASN A 304 -39.47 -18.60 -16.29
CA ASN A 304 -40.30 -18.93 -17.46
C ASN A 304 -39.52 -18.68 -18.75
#